data_AF-A0A7C1IBD9-F1
#
_entry.id   AF-A0A7C1IBD9-F1
#
_cell.length_a   1.000
_cell.length_b   1.000
_cell.length_c   1.000
_cell.angle_alpha   90.00
_cell.angle_beta   90.00
_cell.angle_gamma   90.00
#
_symmetry.space_group_name_H-M   'P 1'
#
loop_
_entity.id
_entity.type
_entity.pdbx_description
1 polymer ?
#
loop_
_entity_poly.entity_id
_entity_poly.type
_entity_poly.pdbx_seq_one_letter_code
_entity_poly.pdbx_strand_id
1 'polypeptide(L)'
;MAGAWRRIREKGYIMPWKMLVIVLRTVPALAKALVKHPVVLMKANRAARKYLSQVERPPVSYTLPPPRDGLSHGLADRRYLRPTHFCEADAPEIVALAHELGAFRLPDREYTEAVFSFVKNNIKLEFVGLDGAVATLRRGSGTCLHQLSLFAALCRAAGLPARYRLYSLALVESMYDSMVGVSSVLKDWYDAFGAFMLHGTAEVCIDGQWVVADPTFTPEYEAAMGVPLAKLGDDPTGMWNYPVEGTMMLLEGLPYGAGFFWNLLVNRIARGEVMKINMSLEMGRQAGRKKLADMDTADYDAAIRSSYRAQMPTVTLERSPQLVFEA
;
A
#
# COMPACT_ATOMS: atom_id res chain seq x y z
N MET A 1 -29.36 -3.96 -19.61
CA MET A 1 -28.27 -2.98 -19.41
C MET A 1 -28.31 -2.29 -18.03
N ALA A 2 -29.47 -1.89 -17.50
CA ALA A 2 -29.58 -1.21 -16.19
C ALA A 2 -28.95 -1.96 -15.00
N GLY A 3 -29.09 -3.29 -14.94
CA GLY A 3 -28.51 -4.11 -13.86
C GLY A 3 -26.97 -4.18 -13.87
N ALA A 4 -26.33 -4.10 -15.04
CA ALA A 4 -24.88 -4.07 -15.15
C ALA A 4 -24.31 -2.73 -14.65
N TRP A 5 -24.94 -1.62 -15.06
CA TRP A 5 -24.60 -0.27 -14.60
C TRP A 5 -24.76 -0.10 -13.09
N ARG A 6 -25.84 -0.64 -12.53
CA ARG A 6 -26.07 -0.65 -11.08
C ARG A 6 -24.95 -1.38 -10.33
N ARG A 7 -24.55 -2.57 -10.79
CA ARG A 7 -23.42 -3.32 -10.19
C ARG A 7 -22.09 -2.58 -10.28
N ILE A 8 -21.80 -1.94 -11.41
CA ILE A 8 -20.58 -1.13 -11.59
C ILE A 8 -20.53 0.01 -10.56
N ARG A 9 -21.65 0.71 -10.37
CA ARG A 9 -21.75 1.81 -9.40
C ARG A 9 -21.65 1.30 -7.96
N GLU A 10 -22.36 0.21 -7.64
CA GLU A 10 -22.38 -0.36 -6.28
C GLU A 10 -21.01 -0.88 -5.84
N LYS A 11 -20.26 -1.55 -6.73
CA LYS A 11 -18.92 -2.08 -6.43
C LYS A 11 -17.81 -1.01 -6.43
N GLY A 12 -18.15 0.26 -6.63
CA GLY A 12 -17.18 1.37 -6.63
C GLY A 12 -16.27 1.40 -7.87
N TYR A 13 -16.71 0.82 -8.99
CA TYR A 13 -15.88 0.75 -10.20
C TYR A 13 -15.80 2.06 -10.98
N ILE A 14 -16.56 3.07 -10.58
CA ILE A 14 -16.48 4.42 -11.12
C ILE A 14 -15.55 5.24 -10.23
N MET A 15 -14.57 5.90 -10.83
CA MET A 15 -13.65 6.77 -10.11
C MET A 15 -14.44 7.85 -9.33
N PRO A 16 -14.27 7.94 -8.00
CA PRO A 16 -14.93 8.98 -7.23
C PRO A 16 -14.44 10.36 -7.65
N TRP A 17 -15.33 11.36 -7.62
CA TRP A 17 -15.02 12.74 -8.01
C TRP A 17 -13.78 13.29 -7.32
N LYS A 18 -13.64 13.05 -6.01
CA LYS A 18 -12.46 13.46 -5.23
C LYS A 18 -11.15 12.89 -5.79
N MET A 19 -11.13 11.59 -6.12
CA MET A 19 -9.96 10.94 -6.72
C MET A 19 -9.69 11.50 -8.12
N LEU A 20 -10.72 11.73 -8.92
CA LEU A 20 -10.57 12.32 -10.25
C LEU A 20 -9.93 13.71 -10.18
N VAL A 21 -10.39 14.57 -9.28
CA VAL A 21 -9.82 15.92 -9.08
C VAL A 21 -8.34 15.85 -8.68
N ILE A 22 -7.97 14.92 -7.78
CA ILE A 22 -6.57 14.72 -7.37
C ILE A 22 -5.71 14.25 -8.55
N VAL A 23 -6.19 13.28 -9.33
CA VAL A 23 -5.47 12.77 -10.52
C VAL A 23 -5.29 13.88 -11.56
N LEU A 24 -6.36 14.63 -11.87
CA LEU A 24 -6.31 15.72 -12.86
C LEU A 24 -5.35 16.84 -12.44
N ARG A 25 -5.21 17.11 -11.14
CA ARG A 25 -4.25 18.10 -10.62
C ARG A 25 -2.81 17.59 -10.71
N THR A 26 -2.57 16.32 -10.40
CA THR A 26 -1.21 15.78 -10.27
C THR A 26 -0.58 15.33 -11.60
N VAL A 27 -1.38 14.90 -12.58
CA VAL A 27 -0.89 14.43 -13.89
C VAL A 27 -0.09 15.49 -14.67
N PRO A 28 -0.54 16.77 -14.78
CA PRO A 28 0.22 17.80 -15.50
C PRO A 28 1.60 18.09 -14.90
N ALA A 29 1.75 18.10 -13.57
CA ALA A 29 3.06 18.29 -12.94
C ALA A 29 3.97 17.10 -13.15
N LEU A 30 3.44 15.87 -13.04
CA LEU A 30 4.23 14.69 -13.35
C LEU A 30 4.72 14.74 -14.80
N ALA A 31 3.85 15.09 -15.74
CA ALA A 31 4.22 15.28 -17.15
C ALA A 31 5.32 16.35 -17.30
N LYS A 32 5.19 17.50 -16.63
CA LYS A 32 6.21 18.57 -16.64
C LYS A 32 7.54 18.11 -16.05
N ALA A 33 7.52 17.37 -14.94
CA ALA A 33 8.73 16.81 -14.32
C ALA A 33 9.42 15.80 -15.24
N LEU A 34 8.65 14.92 -15.89
CA LEU A 34 9.19 13.97 -16.88
C LEU A 34 9.84 14.70 -18.07
N VAL A 35 9.22 15.77 -18.57
CA VAL A 35 9.75 16.59 -19.67
C VAL A 35 11.01 17.37 -19.28
N LYS A 36 11.15 17.77 -18.01
CA LYS A 36 12.33 18.49 -17.51
C LYS A 36 13.55 17.58 -17.35
N HIS A 37 13.35 16.26 -17.22
CA HIS A 37 14.41 15.29 -16.92
C HIS A 37 14.60 14.18 -17.98
N PRO A 38 14.62 14.48 -19.29
CA PRO A 38 14.59 13.45 -20.34
C PRO A 38 15.88 12.61 -20.37
N VAL A 39 17.04 13.25 -20.15
CA VAL A 39 18.35 12.57 -20.11
C VAL A 39 18.47 11.68 -18.87
N VAL A 40 17.97 12.12 -17.73
CA VAL A 40 17.99 11.35 -16.47
C VAL A 40 17.16 10.09 -16.63
N LEU A 41 15.92 10.21 -17.14
CA LEU A 41 15.05 9.07 -17.43
C LEU A 41 15.69 8.10 -18.42
N MET A 42 16.26 8.60 -19.51
CA MET A 42 16.90 7.75 -20.52
C MET A 42 18.09 6.97 -19.93
N LYS A 43 18.97 7.64 -19.18
CA LYS A 43 20.12 7.01 -18.52
C LYS A 43 19.67 5.97 -17.49
N ALA A 44 18.72 6.33 -16.64
CA ALA A 44 18.16 5.43 -15.63
C ALA A 44 17.52 4.18 -16.29
N ASN A 45 16.72 4.36 -17.33
CA ASN A 45 16.08 3.25 -18.05
C ASN A 45 17.09 2.37 -18.79
N ARG A 46 18.18 2.93 -19.30
CA ARG A 46 19.27 2.15 -19.91
C ARG A 46 20.00 1.31 -18.86
N ALA A 47 20.33 1.89 -17.71
CA ALA A 47 20.95 1.17 -16.60
C ALA A 47 20.04 0.05 -16.08
N ALA A 48 18.76 0.35 -15.89
CA ALA A 48 17.78 -0.61 -15.40
C ALA A 48 17.56 -1.77 -16.37
N ARG A 49 17.60 -1.55 -17.69
CA ARG A 49 17.53 -2.66 -18.66
C ARG A 49 18.65 -3.68 -18.45
N LYS A 50 19.88 -3.22 -18.23
CA LYS A 50 21.05 -4.09 -18.01
C LYS A 50 20.94 -4.85 -16.68
N TYR A 51 20.49 -4.17 -15.63
CA TYR A 51 20.36 -4.77 -14.30
C TYR A 51 19.18 -5.75 -14.21
N LEU A 52 17.98 -5.36 -14.69
CA LEU A 52 16.78 -6.20 -14.64
C LEU A 52 16.91 -7.49 -15.46
N SER A 53 17.78 -7.52 -16.47
CA SER A 53 18.07 -8.76 -17.22
C SER A 53 18.97 -9.74 -16.46
N GLN A 54 19.61 -9.31 -15.37
CA GLN A 54 20.62 -10.07 -14.64
C GLN A 54 20.19 -10.43 -13.22
N VAL A 55 19.14 -9.80 -12.69
CA VAL A 55 18.69 -10.01 -11.32
C VAL A 55 17.49 -10.94 -11.29
N GLU A 56 17.68 -12.09 -10.66
CA GLU A 56 16.59 -12.96 -10.26
C GLU A 56 15.89 -12.38 -9.03
N ARG A 57 14.56 -12.46 -9.01
CA ARG A 57 13.80 -12.08 -7.83
C ARG A 57 14.03 -13.12 -6.74
N PRO A 58 14.29 -12.70 -5.49
CA PRO A 58 14.40 -13.65 -4.40
C PRO A 58 13.06 -14.40 -4.26
N PRO A 59 13.09 -15.70 -3.90
CA PRO A 59 11.87 -16.45 -3.66
C PRO A 59 11.06 -15.81 -2.54
N VAL A 60 9.75 -16.02 -2.57
CA VAL A 60 8.85 -15.63 -1.48
C VAL A 60 9.19 -16.42 -0.21
N SER A 61 9.01 -15.80 0.97
CA SER A 61 9.38 -16.40 2.27
C SER A 61 8.37 -17.42 2.80
N TYR A 62 7.27 -17.64 2.09
CA TYR A 62 6.16 -18.48 2.50
C TYR A 62 5.80 -19.47 1.38
N THR A 63 5.20 -20.58 1.78
CA THR A 63 4.62 -21.54 0.85
C THR A 63 3.14 -21.24 0.69
N LEU A 64 2.64 -21.23 -0.54
CA LEU A 64 1.21 -21.10 -0.77
C LEU A 64 0.53 -22.45 -0.50
N PRO A 65 -0.55 -22.49 0.30
CA PRO A 65 -1.30 -23.71 0.43
C PRO A 65 -1.87 -24.10 -0.93
N PRO A 66 -1.86 -25.39 -1.28
CA PRO A 66 -2.47 -25.83 -2.53
C PRO A 66 -3.97 -25.48 -2.49
N PRO A 67 -4.56 -24.97 -3.59
CA PRO A 67 -6.00 -24.84 -3.70
C PRO A 67 -6.69 -26.16 -3.37
N ARG A 68 -7.71 -26.12 -2.51
CA ARG A 68 -8.52 -27.29 -2.17
C ARG A 68 -9.95 -27.04 -2.59
N ASP A 69 -10.53 -28.00 -3.30
CA ASP A 69 -11.94 -27.94 -3.69
C ASP A 69 -12.82 -28.06 -2.44
N GLY A 70 -13.95 -27.35 -2.45
CA GLY A 70 -14.96 -27.44 -1.40
C GLY A 70 -14.64 -26.70 -0.10
N LEU A 71 -13.58 -25.89 -0.04
CA LEU A 71 -13.36 -24.99 1.10
C LEU A 71 -14.50 -23.96 1.17
N SER A 72 -15.08 -23.81 2.36
CA SER A 72 -16.08 -22.77 2.62
C SER A 72 -15.44 -21.38 2.53
N HIS A 73 -16.21 -20.40 2.09
CA HIS A 73 -15.83 -18.99 2.13
C HIS A 73 -16.99 -18.16 2.69
N GLY A 74 -16.69 -17.05 3.37
CA GLY A 74 -17.68 -16.17 4.00
C GLY A 74 -18.23 -15.09 3.05
N LEU A 75 -17.96 -15.21 1.75
CA LEU A 75 -18.41 -14.26 0.74
C LEU A 75 -19.93 -14.23 0.66
N ALA A 76 -20.47 -13.03 0.51
CA ALA A 76 -21.87 -12.77 0.22
C ALA A 76 -21.96 -11.65 -0.81
N ASP A 77 -23.03 -11.58 -1.61
CA ASP A 77 -23.30 -10.41 -2.48
C ASP A 77 -23.83 -9.22 -1.67
N ARG A 78 -23.05 -8.86 -0.64
CA ARG A 78 -23.26 -7.73 0.26
C ARG A 78 -22.04 -6.83 0.17
N ARG A 79 -22.27 -5.53 0.32
CA ARG A 79 -21.21 -4.52 0.31
C ARG A 79 -20.11 -4.90 1.30
N TYR A 80 -18.85 -4.83 0.87
CA TYR A 80 -17.64 -5.12 1.64
C TYR A 80 -17.38 -6.60 1.94
N LEU A 81 -18.24 -7.52 1.50
CA LEU A 81 -18.03 -8.98 1.63
C LEU A 81 -17.77 -9.67 0.30
N ARG A 82 -18.17 -9.06 -0.81
CA ARG A 82 -17.97 -9.62 -2.15
C ARG A 82 -16.58 -9.30 -2.73
N PRO A 83 -16.10 -10.11 -3.67
CA PRO A 83 -14.93 -9.79 -4.47
C PRO A 83 -15.14 -8.52 -5.32
N THR A 84 -14.05 -7.76 -5.48
CA THR A 84 -14.00 -6.55 -6.30
C THR A 84 -12.77 -6.52 -7.18
N HIS A 85 -12.70 -5.56 -8.11
CA HIS A 85 -11.52 -5.34 -8.93
C HIS A 85 -10.25 -5.20 -8.08
N PHE A 86 -9.21 -5.98 -8.42
CA PHE A 86 -7.94 -6.15 -7.69
C PHE A 86 -8.03 -6.79 -6.29
N CYS A 87 -9.23 -7.22 -5.86
CA CYS A 87 -9.48 -7.86 -4.57
C CYS A 87 -10.27 -9.16 -4.79
N GLU A 88 -9.58 -10.18 -5.27
CA GLU A 88 -10.12 -11.49 -5.65
C GLU A 88 -10.35 -12.39 -4.42
N ALA A 89 -11.26 -12.00 -3.54
CA ALA A 89 -11.56 -12.73 -2.29
C ALA A 89 -12.11 -14.16 -2.49
N ASP A 90 -12.60 -14.47 -3.70
CA ASP A 90 -13.08 -15.77 -4.15
C ASP A 90 -12.02 -16.64 -4.81
N ALA A 91 -10.81 -16.11 -5.01
CA ALA A 91 -9.74 -16.88 -5.63
C ALA A 91 -9.35 -18.09 -4.75
N PRO A 92 -9.18 -19.29 -5.33
CA PRO A 92 -8.87 -20.50 -4.56
C PRO A 92 -7.63 -20.37 -3.68
N GLU A 93 -6.58 -19.66 -4.13
CA GLU A 93 -5.37 -19.42 -3.33
C GLU A 93 -5.63 -18.50 -2.13
N ILE A 94 -6.52 -17.51 -2.28
CA ILE A 94 -6.90 -16.60 -1.20
C ILE A 94 -7.73 -17.36 -0.16
N VAL A 95 -8.70 -18.15 -0.60
CA VAL A 95 -9.53 -18.97 0.29
C VAL A 95 -8.66 -20.01 1.02
N ALA A 96 -7.75 -20.68 0.32
CA ALA A 96 -6.84 -21.65 0.94
C ALA A 96 -5.95 -21.00 2.01
N LEU A 97 -5.36 -19.84 1.71
CA LEU A 97 -4.57 -19.09 2.67
C LEU A 97 -5.40 -18.56 3.84
N ALA A 98 -6.64 -18.11 3.61
CA ALA A 98 -7.54 -17.69 4.67
C ALA A 98 -7.80 -18.83 5.67
N HIS A 99 -8.03 -20.05 5.19
CA HIS A 99 -8.19 -21.24 6.05
C HIS A 99 -6.91 -21.58 6.82
N GLU A 100 -5.75 -21.52 6.17
CA GLU A 100 -4.46 -21.76 6.83
C GLU A 100 -4.20 -20.77 7.96
N LEU A 101 -4.54 -19.49 7.75
CA LEU A 101 -4.47 -18.43 8.75
C LEU A 101 -5.54 -18.52 9.83
N GLY A 102 -6.50 -19.45 9.73
CA GLY A 102 -7.47 -19.75 10.78
C GLY A 102 -8.89 -19.25 10.54
N ALA A 103 -9.26 -18.89 9.31
CA ALA A 103 -10.64 -18.55 8.98
C ALA A 103 -11.60 -19.65 9.45
N PHE A 104 -12.75 -19.25 10.03
CA PHE A 104 -13.78 -20.13 10.60
C PHE A 104 -13.33 -21.01 11.79
N ARG A 105 -12.09 -20.85 12.27
CA ARG A 105 -11.53 -21.60 13.42
C ARG A 105 -11.13 -20.68 14.57
N LEU A 106 -10.53 -19.53 14.26
CA LEU A 106 -10.16 -18.51 15.23
C LEU A 106 -11.28 -17.48 15.40
N PRO A 107 -11.38 -16.83 16.57
CA PRO A 107 -12.19 -15.63 16.72
C PRO A 107 -11.80 -14.55 15.71
N ASP A 108 -12.76 -13.74 15.26
CA ASP A 108 -12.56 -12.71 14.21
C ASP A 108 -11.36 -11.79 14.49
N ARG A 109 -11.19 -11.39 15.75
CA ARG A 109 -10.07 -10.57 16.21
C ARG A 109 -8.72 -11.23 15.97
N GLU A 110 -8.55 -12.46 16.47
CA GLU A 110 -7.31 -13.24 16.37
C GLU A 110 -7.01 -13.62 14.91
N TYR A 111 -8.03 -14.01 14.15
CA TYR A 111 -7.89 -14.28 12.72
C TYR A 111 -7.38 -13.05 11.97
N THR A 112 -7.97 -11.87 12.24
CA THR A 112 -7.57 -10.64 11.56
C THR A 112 -6.15 -10.23 11.95
N GLU A 113 -5.73 -10.44 13.19
CA GLU A 113 -4.33 -10.25 13.62
C GLU A 113 -3.37 -11.18 12.88
N ALA A 114 -3.75 -12.44 12.66
CA ALA A 114 -2.97 -13.39 11.85
C ALA A 114 -2.86 -12.92 10.39
N VAL A 115 -3.95 -12.44 9.79
CA VAL A 115 -3.95 -11.87 8.43
C VAL A 115 -3.06 -10.63 8.36
N PHE A 116 -3.21 -9.69 9.29
CA PHE A 116 -2.38 -8.48 9.37
C PHE A 116 -0.90 -8.84 9.45
N SER A 117 -0.54 -9.73 10.37
CA SER A 117 0.83 -10.19 10.58
C SER A 117 1.38 -10.90 9.36
N PHE A 118 0.58 -11.75 8.70
CA PHE A 118 0.99 -12.42 7.47
C PHE A 118 1.35 -11.39 6.40
N VAL A 119 0.45 -10.45 6.09
CA VAL A 119 0.67 -9.47 5.02
C VAL A 119 1.88 -8.59 5.35
N LYS A 120 1.95 -8.07 6.57
CA LYS A 120 3.04 -7.19 7.04
C LYS A 120 4.41 -7.85 6.96
N ASN A 121 4.51 -9.12 7.35
CA ASN A 121 5.79 -9.81 7.45
C ASN A 121 6.25 -10.44 6.12
N ASN A 122 5.31 -10.73 5.21
CA ASN A 122 5.62 -11.53 4.01
C ASN A 122 5.50 -10.76 2.70
N ILE A 123 4.78 -9.63 2.67
CA ILE A 123 4.56 -8.86 1.44
C ILE A 123 5.35 -7.57 1.51
N LYS A 124 6.41 -7.49 0.70
CA LYS A 124 7.32 -6.34 0.73
C LYS A 124 6.75 -5.16 -0.05
N LEU A 125 6.96 -3.95 0.46
CA LEU A 125 6.69 -2.75 -0.34
C LEU A 125 7.62 -2.72 -1.57
N GLU A 126 7.02 -2.73 -2.75
CA GLU A 126 7.71 -2.61 -4.04
C GLU A 126 6.84 -1.79 -4.99
N PHE A 127 7.45 -0.82 -5.65
CA PHE A 127 6.81 -0.04 -6.71
C PHE A 127 6.76 -0.89 -7.98
N VAL A 128 5.58 -1.43 -8.25
CA VAL A 128 5.26 -2.27 -9.41
C VAL A 128 3.94 -1.81 -10.02
N GLY A 129 3.68 -2.19 -11.27
CA GLY A 129 2.36 -1.97 -11.87
C GLY A 129 1.25 -2.58 -11.01
N LEU A 130 0.13 -1.88 -10.89
CA LEU A 130 -1.06 -2.29 -10.16
C LEU A 130 -1.69 -3.51 -10.82
N ASP A 131 -1.85 -4.57 -10.03
CA ASP A 131 -2.54 -5.81 -10.32
C ASP A 131 -3.30 -6.34 -9.08
N GLY A 132 -3.78 -7.58 -9.14
CA GLY A 132 -4.68 -8.17 -8.15
C GLY A 132 -4.01 -8.73 -6.90
N ALA A 133 -4.84 -9.08 -5.92
CA ALA A 133 -4.44 -9.72 -4.66
C ALA A 133 -3.74 -11.07 -4.90
N VAL A 134 -4.21 -11.86 -5.87
CA VAL A 134 -3.57 -13.15 -6.21
C VAL A 134 -2.17 -12.94 -6.81
N ALA A 135 -2.02 -11.98 -7.72
CA ALA A 135 -0.72 -11.66 -8.31
C ALA A 135 0.26 -11.13 -7.25
N THR A 136 -0.24 -10.30 -6.33
CA THR A 136 0.50 -9.82 -5.15
C THR A 136 0.97 -10.99 -4.28
N LEU A 137 0.06 -11.90 -3.96
CA LEU A 137 0.34 -13.07 -3.13
C LEU A 137 1.34 -14.04 -3.79
N ARG A 138 1.33 -14.19 -5.12
CA ARG A 138 2.34 -15.00 -5.81
C ARG A 138 3.70 -14.32 -5.88
N ARG A 139 3.71 -12.98 -5.94
CA ARG A 139 4.91 -12.16 -6.08
C ARG A 139 5.62 -11.90 -4.75
N GLY A 140 4.89 -11.87 -3.63
CA GLY A 140 5.41 -11.52 -2.29
C GLY A 140 5.79 -10.04 -2.15
N SER A 141 5.28 -9.18 -3.03
CA SER A 141 5.54 -7.76 -2.99
C SER A 141 4.48 -6.95 -3.73
N GLY A 142 4.41 -5.66 -3.44
CA GLY A 142 3.57 -4.71 -4.15
C GLY A 142 3.53 -3.36 -3.47
N THR A 143 2.83 -2.41 -4.09
CA THR A 143 2.55 -1.10 -3.48
C THR A 143 1.60 -1.25 -2.29
N CYS A 144 1.37 -0.17 -1.53
CA CYS A 144 0.36 -0.16 -0.46
C CYS A 144 -0.99 -0.71 -0.94
N LEU A 145 -1.51 -0.26 -2.09
CA LEU A 145 -2.79 -0.72 -2.65
C LEU A 145 -2.87 -2.24 -2.87
N HIS A 146 -1.76 -2.88 -3.24
CA HIS A 146 -1.71 -4.33 -3.40
C HIS A 146 -1.86 -5.04 -2.05
N GLN A 147 -1.14 -4.56 -1.04
CA GLN A 147 -1.17 -5.12 0.31
C GLN A 147 -2.53 -4.90 0.98
N LEU A 148 -3.12 -3.70 0.82
CA LEU A 148 -4.48 -3.42 1.27
C LEU A 148 -5.51 -4.34 0.59
N SER A 149 -5.33 -4.59 -0.71
CA SER A 149 -6.23 -5.46 -1.47
C SER A 149 -6.11 -6.92 -1.04
N LEU A 150 -4.90 -7.40 -0.77
CA LEU A 150 -4.65 -8.74 -0.26
C LEU A 150 -5.22 -8.90 1.16
N PHE A 151 -4.97 -7.94 2.05
CA PHE A 151 -5.56 -7.92 3.40
C PHE A 151 -7.08 -7.96 3.34
N ALA A 152 -7.70 -7.09 2.54
CA ALA A 152 -9.15 -7.06 2.37
C ALA A 152 -9.69 -8.35 1.75
N ALA A 153 -8.99 -8.95 0.79
CA ALA A 153 -9.39 -10.21 0.16
C ALA A 153 -9.42 -11.37 1.16
N LEU A 154 -8.38 -11.47 2.01
CA LEU A 154 -8.30 -12.48 3.07
C LEU A 154 -9.42 -12.29 4.12
N CYS A 155 -9.65 -11.05 4.58
CA CYS A 155 -10.74 -10.76 5.52
C CYS A 155 -12.12 -11.15 4.93
N ARG A 156 -12.39 -10.75 3.68
CA ARG A 156 -13.65 -11.07 3.00
C ARG A 156 -13.84 -12.56 2.79
N ALA A 157 -12.78 -13.29 2.46
CA ALA A 157 -12.82 -14.75 2.33
C ALA A 157 -13.26 -15.45 3.63
N ALA A 158 -12.95 -14.87 4.79
CA ALA A 158 -13.42 -15.34 6.10
C ALA A 158 -14.81 -14.81 6.52
N GLY A 159 -15.45 -13.96 5.71
CA GLY A 159 -16.76 -13.38 6.02
C GLY A 159 -16.71 -12.08 6.82
N LEU A 160 -15.54 -11.45 6.91
CA LEU A 160 -15.36 -10.17 7.58
C LEU A 160 -15.49 -9.01 6.58
N PRO A 161 -16.42 -8.05 6.79
CA PRO A 161 -16.54 -6.90 5.93
C PRO A 161 -15.25 -6.09 5.93
N ALA A 162 -14.63 -5.89 4.77
CA ALA A 162 -13.40 -5.10 4.63
C ALA A 162 -13.50 -4.06 3.52
N ARG A 163 -12.88 -2.89 3.71
CA ARG A 163 -12.92 -1.74 2.78
C ARG A 163 -11.59 -1.00 2.74
N TYR A 164 -11.42 -0.14 1.73
CA TYR A 164 -10.27 0.75 1.63
C TYR A 164 -10.62 2.11 2.20
N ARG A 165 -9.68 2.73 2.93
CA ARG A 165 -9.67 4.13 3.31
C ARG A 165 -8.46 4.80 2.66
N LEU A 166 -8.68 5.47 1.52
CA LEU A 166 -7.61 6.12 0.74
C LEU A 166 -7.63 7.63 0.94
N TYR A 167 -6.46 8.26 0.85
CA TYR A 167 -6.25 9.70 1.02
C TYR A 167 -4.90 10.12 0.39
N SER A 168 -4.71 11.40 0.13
CA SER A 168 -3.39 11.93 -0.26
C SER A 168 -2.54 12.15 0.98
N LEU A 169 -1.22 11.92 0.88
CA LEU A 169 -0.31 12.04 2.01
C LEU A 169 0.60 13.25 1.92
N ALA A 170 0.81 13.92 3.05
CA ALA A 170 2.11 14.52 3.36
C ALA A 170 3.00 13.47 4.04
N LEU A 171 4.16 13.16 3.44
CA LEU A 171 5.17 12.23 3.98
C LEU A 171 6.04 12.91 5.04
N VAL A 172 6.40 12.20 6.11
CA VAL A 172 7.44 12.63 7.06
C VAL A 172 8.84 12.69 6.41
N GLU A 173 9.76 13.46 6.97
CA GLU A 173 11.10 13.72 6.40
C GLU A 173 11.87 12.43 6.07
N SER A 174 11.87 11.44 6.97
CA SER A 174 12.56 10.16 6.75
C SER A 174 11.99 9.35 5.56
N MET A 175 10.69 9.43 5.31
CA MET A 175 10.06 8.82 4.14
C MET A 175 10.29 9.64 2.87
N TYR A 176 10.28 10.96 2.99
CA TYR A 176 10.62 11.83 1.88
C TYR A 176 12.03 11.52 1.37
N ASP A 177 13.04 11.45 2.23
CA ASP A 177 14.42 11.17 1.81
C ASP A 177 14.57 9.80 1.14
N SER A 178 13.96 8.77 1.73
CA SER A 178 14.14 7.39 1.27
C SER A 178 13.32 7.02 0.03
N MET A 179 12.17 7.67 -0.21
CA MET A 179 11.25 7.34 -1.31
C MET A 179 11.18 8.42 -2.40
N VAL A 180 11.28 9.70 -2.03
CA VAL A 180 11.10 10.84 -2.93
C VAL A 180 12.46 11.47 -3.30
N GLY A 181 13.32 11.72 -2.31
CA GLY A 181 14.62 12.36 -2.47
C GLY A 181 15.59 11.57 -3.36
N VAL A 182 15.41 10.25 -3.47
CA VAL A 182 16.25 9.37 -4.32
C VAL A 182 16.01 9.51 -5.82
N SER A 183 14.92 10.18 -6.25
CA SER A 183 14.59 10.40 -7.66
C SER A 183 14.33 11.88 -7.90
N SER A 184 15.12 12.51 -8.78
CA SER A 184 14.93 13.92 -9.15
C SER A 184 13.57 14.17 -9.82
N VAL A 185 13.00 13.14 -10.46
CA VAL A 185 11.67 13.18 -11.09
C VAL A 185 10.56 13.17 -10.03
N LEU A 186 10.63 12.26 -9.06
CA LEU A 186 9.65 12.21 -7.96
C LEU A 186 9.79 13.38 -7.02
N LYS A 187 11.01 13.84 -6.77
CA LYS A 187 11.29 15.07 -6.03
C LYS A 187 10.61 16.27 -6.68
N ASP A 188 10.86 16.54 -7.96
CA ASP A 188 10.22 17.66 -8.66
C ASP A 188 8.69 17.51 -8.73
N TRP A 189 8.18 16.28 -8.78
CA TRP A 189 6.75 15.99 -8.77
C TRP A 189 6.11 16.21 -7.39
N TYR A 190 6.74 15.73 -6.32
CA TYR A 190 6.30 15.90 -4.93
C TYR A 190 6.44 17.37 -4.50
N ASP A 191 7.56 18.02 -4.81
CA ASP A 191 7.83 19.44 -4.53
C ASP A 191 6.81 20.37 -5.20
N ALA A 192 6.25 19.98 -6.35
CA ALA A 192 5.25 20.76 -7.05
C ALA A 192 3.85 20.70 -6.40
N PHE A 193 3.58 19.74 -5.51
CA PHE A 193 2.23 19.45 -5.03
C PHE A 193 2.10 19.17 -3.53
N GLY A 194 3.20 19.02 -2.79
CA GLY A 194 3.21 18.79 -1.34
C GLY A 194 2.62 17.45 -0.90
N ALA A 195 2.29 16.54 -1.83
CA ALA A 195 1.65 15.27 -1.50
C ALA A 195 1.96 14.12 -2.47
N PHE A 196 2.03 12.90 -1.95
CA PHE A 196 2.08 11.67 -2.75
C PHE A 196 0.66 11.25 -3.16
N MET A 197 0.52 10.77 -4.41
CA MET A 197 -0.75 10.81 -5.16
C MET A 197 -1.92 10.13 -4.44
N LEU A 198 -1.71 8.98 -3.80
CA LEU A 198 -2.69 8.28 -2.95
C LEU A 198 -1.95 7.24 -2.10
N HIS A 199 -2.17 7.26 -0.79
CA HIS A 199 -1.93 6.14 0.11
C HIS A 199 -3.27 5.71 0.71
N GLY A 200 -3.27 4.66 1.51
CA GLY A 200 -4.42 4.38 2.33
C GLY A 200 -4.17 3.29 3.34
N THR A 201 -5.24 3.00 4.06
CA THR A 201 -5.35 1.88 4.98
C THR A 201 -6.47 0.98 4.51
N ALA A 202 -6.46 -0.28 4.96
CA ALA A 202 -7.64 -1.11 4.93
C ALA A 202 -8.39 -0.91 6.25
N GLU A 203 -9.69 -1.17 6.23
CA GLU A 203 -10.49 -1.26 7.44
C GLU A 203 -11.31 -2.54 7.39
N VAL A 204 -11.42 -3.20 8.53
CA VAL A 204 -12.18 -4.45 8.70
C VAL A 204 -13.17 -4.29 9.84
N CYS A 205 -14.39 -4.78 9.65
CA CYS A 205 -15.44 -4.70 10.65
C CYS A 205 -15.37 -5.94 11.56
N ILE A 206 -15.01 -5.75 12.83
CA ILE A 206 -14.96 -6.78 13.87
C ILE A 206 -15.93 -6.36 14.98
N ASP A 207 -16.86 -7.22 15.37
CA ASP A 207 -17.87 -6.93 16.40
C ASP A 207 -18.63 -5.61 16.18
N GLY A 208 -18.89 -5.27 14.91
CA GLY A 208 -19.59 -4.04 14.52
C GLY A 208 -18.72 -2.77 14.50
N GLN A 209 -17.42 -2.87 14.79
CA GLN A 209 -16.48 -1.75 14.79
C GLN A 209 -15.48 -1.86 13.63
N TRP A 210 -15.24 -0.74 12.94
CA TRP A 210 -14.22 -0.66 11.89
C TRP A 210 -12.84 -0.48 12.51
N VAL A 211 -11.99 -1.49 12.38
CA VAL A 211 -10.60 -1.51 12.83
C VAL A 211 -9.68 -1.21 11.66
N VAL A 212 -8.78 -0.24 11.83
CA VAL A 212 -7.81 0.18 10.82
C VAL A 212 -6.67 -0.84 10.71
N ALA A 213 -6.22 -1.09 9.48
CA ALA A 213 -5.09 -1.96 9.17
C ALA A 213 -4.19 -1.29 8.12
N ASP A 214 -2.95 -0.99 8.51
CA ASP A 214 -1.89 -0.62 7.57
C ASP A 214 -0.71 -1.60 7.63
N PRO A 215 -0.76 -2.70 6.86
CA PRO A 215 0.33 -3.67 6.83
C PRO A 215 1.47 -3.26 5.87
N THR A 216 1.46 -2.04 5.31
CA THR A 216 2.30 -1.63 4.16
C THR A 216 3.80 -1.84 4.38
N PHE A 217 4.29 -1.53 5.58
CA PHE A 217 5.71 -1.58 5.90
C PHE A 217 6.03 -2.79 6.76
N THR A 218 7.04 -3.54 6.32
CA THR A 218 7.63 -4.64 7.09
C THR A 218 8.27 -4.08 8.36
N PRO A 219 8.34 -4.87 9.46
CA PRO A 219 8.92 -4.41 10.72
C PRO A 219 10.33 -3.83 10.55
N GLU A 220 11.13 -4.40 9.65
CA GLU A 220 12.49 -3.92 9.43
C GLU A 220 12.50 -2.56 8.73
N TYR A 221 11.56 -2.30 7.82
CA TYR A 221 11.50 -0.98 7.19
C TYR A 221 11.04 0.09 8.19
N GLU A 222 10.08 -0.23 9.06
CA GLU A 222 9.66 0.65 10.16
C GLU A 222 10.81 0.94 11.13
N ALA A 223 11.56 -0.10 11.51
CA ALA A 223 12.74 0.05 12.35
C ALA A 223 13.84 0.90 11.69
N ALA A 224 14.01 0.77 10.36
CA ALA A 224 14.92 1.61 9.60
C ALA A 224 14.52 3.09 9.68
N MET A 225 13.22 3.37 9.55
CA MET A 225 12.63 4.71 9.64
C MET A 225 12.61 5.28 11.07
N GLY A 226 12.76 4.43 12.09
CA GLY A 226 12.70 4.88 13.48
C GLY A 226 11.28 5.13 14.00
N VAL A 227 10.28 4.45 13.42
CA VAL A 227 8.86 4.60 13.78
C VAL A 227 8.37 3.38 14.55
N PRO A 228 7.28 3.47 15.33
CA PRO A 228 6.70 2.31 15.98
C PRO A 228 6.30 1.23 14.97
N LEU A 229 6.33 -0.03 15.41
CA LEU A 229 5.97 -1.16 14.56
C LEU A 229 4.44 -1.23 14.49
N ALA A 230 3.86 -0.94 13.33
CA ALA A 230 2.41 -0.82 13.22
C ALA A 230 1.71 -2.15 13.57
N LYS A 231 0.66 -2.05 14.39
CA LYS A 231 -0.22 -3.13 14.82
C LYS A 231 -1.61 -2.93 14.23
N LEU A 232 -2.39 -4.01 14.17
CA LEU A 232 -3.78 -3.92 13.76
C LEU A 232 -4.55 -3.02 14.76
N GLY A 233 -5.21 -1.99 14.24
CA GLY A 233 -5.87 -0.94 15.00
C GLY A 233 -5.08 0.36 15.11
N ASP A 234 -3.78 0.37 14.83
CA ASP A 234 -3.01 1.62 14.76
C ASP A 234 -3.43 2.44 13.53
N ASP A 235 -3.77 3.72 13.74
CA ASP A 235 -3.94 4.67 12.64
C ASP A 235 -2.55 5.24 12.27
N PRO A 236 -2.11 5.14 11.00
CA PRO A 236 -0.82 5.70 10.58
C PRO A 236 -0.77 7.24 10.66
N THR A 237 -1.93 7.89 10.78
CA THR A 237 -2.05 9.33 11.00
C THR A 237 -1.37 9.72 12.30
N GLY A 238 -0.36 10.59 12.24
CA GLY A 238 0.42 10.98 13.41
C GLY A 238 1.43 9.92 13.89
N MET A 239 1.56 8.79 13.18
CA MET A 239 2.67 7.85 13.35
C MET A 239 3.75 8.04 12.29
N TRP A 240 3.37 8.22 11.03
CA TRP A 240 4.35 8.45 9.95
C TRP A 240 3.75 9.20 8.75
N ASN A 241 2.46 9.51 8.78
CA ASN A 241 1.85 10.34 7.76
C ASN A 241 0.78 11.27 8.33
N TYR A 242 0.38 12.23 7.49
CA TYR A 242 -0.77 13.08 7.73
C TYR A 242 -1.65 13.09 6.48
N PRO A 243 -2.93 12.68 6.59
CA PRO A 243 -3.86 12.75 5.48
C PRO A 243 -4.12 14.22 5.13
N VAL A 244 -4.07 14.54 3.84
CA VAL A 244 -4.49 15.87 3.36
C VAL A 244 -6.00 16.00 3.55
N GLU A 245 -6.42 17.09 4.19
CA GLU A 245 -7.82 17.35 4.50
C GLU A 245 -8.71 17.26 3.25
N GLY A 246 -9.93 16.72 3.42
CA GLY A 246 -10.91 16.58 2.35
C GLY A 246 -10.63 15.49 1.31
N THR A 247 -9.42 14.90 1.29
CA THR A 247 -9.03 13.86 0.30
C THR A 247 -9.47 12.45 0.69
N MET A 248 -9.85 12.23 1.95
CA MET A 248 -10.23 10.91 2.45
C MET A 248 -11.47 10.36 1.76
N MET A 249 -11.40 9.07 1.43
CA MET A 249 -12.44 8.30 0.77
C MET A 249 -12.49 6.85 1.21
N LEU A 250 -13.72 6.35 1.35
CA LEU A 250 -14.01 4.95 1.65
C LEU A 250 -14.47 4.23 0.38
N LEU A 251 -13.75 3.18 -0.02
CA LEU A 251 -14.03 2.42 -1.24
C LEU A 251 -14.29 0.94 -0.93
N GLU A 252 -15.23 0.33 -1.63
CA GLU A 252 -15.40 -1.13 -1.61
C GLU A 252 -14.37 -1.81 -2.50
N GLY A 253 -14.12 -1.27 -3.69
CA GLY A 253 -13.11 -1.74 -4.63
C GLY A 253 -12.43 -0.58 -5.32
N LEU A 254 -11.32 -0.84 -5.98
CA LEU A 254 -10.64 0.16 -6.80
C LEU A 254 -11.39 0.38 -8.12
N PRO A 255 -11.47 1.62 -8.63
CA PRO A 255 -12.23 1.92 -9.83
C PRO A 255 -11.59 1.30 -11.07
N TYR A 256 -12.38 1.06 -12.12
CA TYR A 256 -11.81 0.68 -13.41
C TYR A 256 -10.91 1.79 -13.95
N GLY A 257 -9.80 1.41 -14.55
CA GLY A 257 -8.75 2.35 -14.97
C GLY A 257 -7.87 2.83 -13.81
N ALA A 258 -8.16 2.45 -12.56
CA ALA A 258 -7.19 2.56 -11.48
C ALA A 258 -5.91 1.83 -11.91
N GLY A 259 -4.80 2.53 -11.82
CA GLY A 259 -3.50 2.00 -12.23
C GLY A 259 -3.17 2.15 -13.72
N PHE A 260 -4.03 2.64 -14.61
CA PHE A 260 -3.66 2.78 -16.04
C PHE A 260 -2.42 3.67 -16.24
N PHE A 261 -2.48 4.90 -15.72
CA PHE A 261 -1.36 5.85 -15.80
C PHE A 261 -0.16 5.38 -14.97
N TRP A 262 -0.41 4.78 -13.81
CA TRP A 262 0.63 4.19 -12.97
C TRP A 262 1.40 3.08 -13.69
N ASN A 263 0.68 2.16 -14.32
CA ASN A 263 1.24 1.02 -15.03
C ASN A 263 2.02 1.49 -16.25
N LEU A 264 1.53 2.50 -16.97
CA LEU A 264 2.29 3.14 -18.04
C LEU A 264 3.59 3.74 -17.52
N LEU A 265 3.52 4.49 -16.41
CA LEU A 265 4.67 5.12 -15.79
C LEU A 265 5.70 4.07 -15.34
N VAL A 266 5.29 3.12 -14.51
CA VAL A 266 6.17 2.14 -13.87
C VAL A 266 6.71 1.12 -14.85
N ASN A 267 5.88 0.62 -15.77
CA ASN A 267 6.28 -0.46 -16.66
C ASN A 267 6.96 0.02 -17.94
N ARG A 268 6.77 1.28 -18.36
CA ARG A 268 7.26 1.78 -19.66
C ARG A 268 8.10 3.04 -19.57
N ILE A 269 7.68 4.06 -18.82
CA ILE A 269 8.29 5.40 -18.90
C ILE A 269 9.45 5.57 -17.91
N ALA A 270 9.27 5.16 -16.66
CA ALA A 270 10.16 5.49 -15.54
C ALA A 270 10.76 4.24 -14.85
N ARG A 271 10.90 3.13 -15.57
CA ARG A 271 11.40 1.84 -15.03
C ARG A 271 12.70 1.99 -14.22
N GLY A 272 13.62 2.84 -14.68
CA GLY A 272 14.89 3.06 -14.00
C GLY A 272 14.78 3.89 -12.73
N GLU A 273 13.88 4.86 -12.68
CA GLU A 273 13.59 5.61 -11.46
C GLU A 273 12.89 4.70 -10.44
N VAL A 274 11.92 3.90 -10.89
CA VAL A 274 11.26 2.89 -10.05
C VAL A 274 12.26 1.89 -9.47
N MET A 275 13.21 1.43 -10.28
CA MET A 275 14.27 0.54 -9.80
C MET A 275 15.10 1.18 -8.68
N LYS A 276 15.48 2.46 -8.81
CA LYS A 276 16.22 3.16 -7.75
C LYS A 276 15.43 3.21 -6.43
N ILE A 277 14.13 3.48 -6.51
CA ILE A 277 13.25 3.49 -5.34
C ILE A 277 13.22 2.10 -4.71
N ASN A 278 12.98 1.06 -5.51
CA ASN A 278 12.91 -0.32 -4.99
C ASN A 278 14.23 -0.76 -4.36
N MET A 279 15.38 -0.34 -4.92
CA MET A 279 16.69 -0.57 -4.30
C MET A 279 16.84 0.19 -2.98
N SER A 280 16.40 1.46 -2.91
CA SER A 280 16.39 2.25 -1.67
C SER A 280 15.54 1.58 -0.58
N LEU A 281 14.35 1.08 -0.93
CA LEU A 281 13.48 0.32 -0.02
C LEU A 281 14.16 -0.95 0.49
N GLU A 282 14.88 -1.69 -0.36
CA GLU A 282 15.65 -2.87 0.07
C GLU A 282 16.80 -2.49 1.00
N MET A 283 17.55 -1.43 0.69
CA MET A 283 18.62 -0.94 1.55
C MET A 283 18.09 -0.52 2.92
N GLY A 284 16.94 0.15 2.97
CA GLY A 284 16.23 0.47 4.21
C GLY A 284 15.91 -0.80 5.01
N ARG A 285 15.29 -1.80 4.38
CA ARG A 285 14.99 -3.09 5.05
C ARG A 285 16.24 -3.81 5.55
N GLN A 286 17.36 -3.75 4.82
CA GLN A 286 18.64 -4.30 5.28
C GLN A 286 19.19 -3.57 6.51
N ALA A 287 19.11 -2.24 6.53
CA ALA A 287 19.52 -1.44 7.69
C ALA A 287 18.63 -1.74 8.91
N GLY A 288 17.33 -1.86 8.70
CA GLY A 288 16.36 -2.28 9.70
C GLY A 288 16.62 -3.66 10.29
N ARG A 289 16.91 -4.65 9.44
CA ARG A 289 17.27 -6.00 9.88
C ARG A 289 18.46 -6.00 10.83
N LYS A 290 19.48 -5.16 10.55
CA LYS A 290 20.63 -5.01 11.44
C LYS A 290 20.23 -4.40 12.78
N LYS A 291 19.41 -3.34 12.77
CA LYS A 291 18.90 -2.71 14.00
C LYS A 291 18.11 -3.69 14.88
N LEU A 292 17.24 -4.51 14.27
CA LEU A 292 16.41 -5.51 14.97
C LEU A 292 17.17 -6.80 15.31
N ALA A 293 18.40 -7.01 14.81
CA ALA A 293 19.22 -8.14 15.23
C ALA A 293 19.87 -7.90 16.60
N ASP A 294 20.10 -6.64 16.95
CA ASP A 294 20.81 -6.23 18.18
C ASP A 294 19.85 -5.96 19.36
N MET A 295 18.53 -6.00 19.14
CA MET A 295 17.50 -5.69 20.14
C MET A 295 16.25 -6.53 19.90
N ASP A 296 15.58 -6.97 20.98
CA ASP A 296 14.28 -7.63 20.83
C ASP A 296 13.24 -6.70 20.19
N THR A 297 12.40 -7.26 19.31
CA THR A 297 11.45 -6.46 18.51
C THR A 297 10.38 -5.83 19.39
N ALA A 298 9.98 -6.48 20.49
CA ALA A 298 9.01 -5.92 21.43
C ALA A 298 9.63 -4.77 22.25
N ASP A 299 10.89 -4.91 22.65
CA ASP A 299 11.64 -3.86 23.35
C ASP A 299 11.82 -2.62 22.47
N TYR A 300 12.16 -2.82 21.19
CA TYR A 300 12.23 -1.73 20.21
C TYR A 300 10.89 -0.98 20.11
N ASP A 301 9.79 -1.70 19.88
CA ASP A 301 8.47 -1.10 19.72
C ASP A 301 8.03 -0.35 20.98
N ALA A 302 8.25 -0.93 22.18
CA ALA A 302 7.92 -0.29 23.45
C ALA A 302 8.73 1.00 23.66
N ALA A 303 10.04 0.97 23.40
CA ALA A 303 10.92 2.13 23.54
C ALA A 303 10.51 3.27 22.60
N ILE A 304 10.25 2.96 21.33
CA ILE A 304 9.85 3.95 20.33
C ILE A 304 8.46 4.50 20.63
N ARG A 305 7.47 3.68 20.98
CA ARG A 305 6.13 4.18 21.33
C ARG A 305 6.14 5.14 22.53
N SER A 306 7.05 4.96 23.48
CA SER A 306 7.15 5.84 24.65
C SER A 306 7.70 7.23 24.30
N SER A 307 8.56 7.32 23.28
CA SER A 307 9.35 8.51 22.96
C SER A 307 8.98 9.19 21.64
N TYR A 308 8.39 8.45 20.70
CA TYR A 308 8.10 8.92 19.35
C TYR A 308 6.99 9.97 19.36
N ARG A 309 7.25 11.04 18.62
CA ARG A 309 6.27 12.07 18.25
C ARG A 309 6.46 12.32 16.77
N ALA A 310 5.45 12.05 15.94
CA ALA A 310 5.54 12.38 14.54
C ALA A 310 5.75 13.89 14.40
N GLN A 311 6.84 14.27 13.75
CA GLN A 311 7.10 15.65 13.41
C GLN A 311 6.61 15.87 11.99
N MET A 312 5.71 16.84 11.80
CA MET A 312 5.37 17.27 10.45
C MET A 312 6.61 17.89 9.80
N PRO A 313 6.96 17.53 8.56
CA PRO A 313 8.08 18.16 7.89
C PRO A 313 7.80 19.65 7.66
N THR A 314 8.74 20.49 8.07
CA THR A 314 8.72 21.96 7.87
C THR A 314 8.56 22.33 6.39
N VAL A 315 9.09 21.50 5.49
CA VAL A 315 9.03 21.66 4.02
C VAL A 315 7.59 21.69 3.50
N THR A 316 6.65 20.99 4.15
CA THR A 316 5.24 20.91 3.74
C THR A 316 4.46 22.19 4.08
N LEU A 317 4.79 22.85 5.20
CA LEU A 317 4.09 24.05 5.68
C LEU A 317 4.56 25.33 4.97
N GLU A 318 5.86 25.47 4.69
CA GLU A 318 6.40 26.68 4.05
C GLU A 318 6.05 26.81 2.56
N ARG A 319 5.83 25.68 1.86
CA ARG A 319 5.75 25.65 0.39
C ARG A 319 4.38 25.26 -0.17
N SER A 320 3.41 24.97 0.70
CA SER A 320 2.01 24.72 0.33
C SER A 320 1.07 25.32 1.38
N PRO A 321 0.92 26.67 1.43
CA PRO A 321 0.17 27.39 2.47
C PRO A 321 -1.34 27.10 2.49
N GLN A 322 -1.84 26.20 1.63
CA GLN A 322 -3.24 25.78 1.54
C GLN A 322 -3.49 24.42 2.21
N LEU A 323 -2.46 23.75 2.72
CA LEU A 323 -2.59 22.49 3.47
C LEU A 323 -2.89 22.82 4.94
N VAL A 324 -4.17 22.80 5.30
CA VAL A 324 -4.61 22.90 6.70
C VAL A 324 -4.61 21.49 7.30
N PHE A 325 -4.04 21.36 8.50
CA PHE A 325 -4.06 20.13 9.30
C PHE A 325 -4.70 20.49 10.64
N GLU A 326 -5.74 19.77 11.07
CA GLU A 326 -6.28 19.90 12.43
C GLU A 326 -5.43 19.04 13.39
N ALA A 327 -5.14 19.61 14.57
CA ALA A 327 -4.32 19.02 15.62
C ALA A 327 -5.14 18.11 16.55
#